data_AF-A0AAU9CLR7-F1
#
_entry.id   AF-A0AAU9CLR7-F1
#
_cell.length_a   1.000
_cell.length_b   1.000
_cell.length_c   1.000
_cell.angle_alpha   90.00
_cell.angle_beta   90.00
_cell.angle_gamma   90.00
#
_symmetry.space_group_name_H-M   'P 1'
#
loop_
_entity.id
_entity.type
_entity.pdbx_description
1 polymer ?
#
loop_
_entity_poly.entity_id
_entity_poly.type
_entity_poly.pdbx_seq_one_letter_code
_entity_poly.pdbx_strand_id
1 'polypeptide(L)'
;MGYDDTYKFLEISAYFLQQYFHHSEKESEILTISFLENYSDKFDEDSIHHETAYPIAAIIHYLESLQLPLSEVGDWLLENSHNTPPGDALYYFRTHYFDCTT
;
A
#
# COMPACT_ATOMS: atom_id res chain seq x y z
N MET A 1 -0.32 -17.62 -12.71
CA MET A 1 0.74 -16.73 -12.19
C MET A 1 0.05 -15.41 -11.91
N GLY A 2 -0.42 -15.17 -10.68
CA GLY A 2 -1.23 -13.97 -10.37
C GLY A 2 -1.41 -13.77 -8.87
N TYR A 3 -1.59 -14.85 -8.11
CA TYR A 3 -1.67 -14.75 -6.65
C TYR A 3 -0.35 -14.32 -5.98
N ASP A 4 0.81 -14.78 -6.46
CA ASP A 4 2.11 -14.53 -5.82
C ASP A 4 2.55 -13.05 -5.87
N ASP A 5 2.12 -12.32 -6.91
CA ASP A 5 2.48 -10.91 -7.11
C ASP A 5 1.66 -10.01 -6.18
N THR A 6 0.35 -10.23 -6.11
CA THR A 6 -0.55 -9.52 -5.19
C THR A 6 -0.17 -9.75 -3.72
N TYR A 7 0.22 -10.98 -3.34
CA TYR A 7 0.69 -11.23 -1.96
C TYR A 7 1.97 -10.47 -1.62
N LYS A 8 3.00 -10.49 -2.50
CA LYS A 8 4.24 -9.72 -2.27
C LYS A 8 3.98 -8.23 -2.22
N PHE A 9 3.09 -7.74 -3.08
CA PHE A 9 2.72 -6.33 -3.11
C PHE A 9 2.08 -5.89 -1.78
N LEU A 10 1.15 -6.69 -1.25
CA LEU A 10 0.51 -6.45 0.03
C LEU A 10 1.48 -6.58 1.21
N GLU A 11 2.41 -7.53 1.17
CA GLU A 11 3.47 -7.68 2.16
C GLU A 11 4.36 -6.43 2.22
N ILE A 12 4.78 -5.91 1.07
CA ILE A 12 5.58 -4.68 1.01
C ILE A 12 4.74 -3.47 1.45
N SER A 13 3.45 -3.44 1.13
CA SER A 13 2.54 -2.38 1.60
C SER A 13 2.41 -2.40 3.14
N ALA A 14 2.30 -3.59 3.73
CA ALA A 14 2.27 -3.77 5.19
C ALA A 14 3.60 -3.37 5.84
N TYR A 15 4.74 -3.63 5.19
CA TYR A 15 6.03 -3.10 5.65
C TYR A 15 6.04 -1.56 5.67
N PHE A 16 5.51 -0.90 4.64
CA PHE A 16 5.45 0.57 4.60
C PHE A 16 4.48 1.17 5.61
N LEU A 17 3.39 0.49 5.95
CA LEU A 17 2.51 0.86 7.06
C LEU A 17 3.29 0.96 8.39
N GLN A 18 4.23 0.05 8.62
CA GLN A 18 5.08 0.07 9.81
C GLN A 18 6.11 1.21 9.77
N GLN A 19 6.81 1.34 8.64
CA GLN A 19 7.93 2.29 8.54
C GLN A 19 7.49 3.75 8.49
N TYR A 20 6.46 4.07 7.71
CA TYR A 20 6.07 5.45 7.43
C TYR A 20 4.84 5.92 8.19
N PHE A 21 4.00 4.99 8.64
CA PHE A 21 2.77 5.30 9.38
C PHE A 21 2.79 4.79 10.82
N HIS A 22 3.91 4.19 11.25
CA HIS A 22 4.18 3.77 12.62
C HIS A 22 3.19 2.76 13.21
N HIS A 23 2.53 1.99 12.34
CA HIS A 23 1.71 0.86 12.76
C HIS A 23 2.59 -0.27 13.29
N SER A 24 2.08 -1.04 14.24
CA SER A 24 2.68 -2.33 14.57
C SER A 24 2.51 -3.32 13.42
N GLU A 25 3.30 -4.40 13.44
CA GLU A 25 3.14 -5.52 12.49
C GLU A 25 1.71 -6.05 12.45
N LYS A 26 1.13 -6.29 13.64
CA LYS A 26 -0.24 -6.77 13.79
C LYS A 26 -1.28 -5.78 13.27
N GLU A 27 -1.11 -4.48 13.54
CA GLU A 27 -2.02 -3.46 13.00
C GLU A 27 -1.93 -3.39 11.48
N SER A 28 -0.71 -3.46 10.93
CA SER A 28 -0.50 -3.43 9.48
C SER A 28 -1.20 -4.59 8.79
N GLU A 29 -1.09 -5.81 9.34
CA GLU A 29 -1.82 -7.00 8.85
C GLU A 29 -3.34 -6.78 8.87
N ILE A 30 -3.89 -6.32 10.00
CA ILE A 30 -5.33 -6.07 10.15
C ILE A 30 -5.83 -5.03 9.14
N LEU A 31 -5.11 -3.93 8.98
CA LEU A 31 -5.48 -2.85 8.06
C LEU A 31 -5.43 -3.32 6.60
N THR A 32 -4.41 -4.08 6.22
CA THR A 32 -4.30 -4.63 4.87
C THR A 32 -5.42 -5.63 4.56
N ILE A 33 -5.78 -6.50 5.51
CA ILE A 33 -6.92 -7.43 5.36
C ILE A 33 -8.23 -6.65 5.20
N SER A 34 -8.49 -5.69 6.10
CA SER A 34 -9.70 -4.85 6.07
C SER A 34 -9.84 -4.10 4.74
N PHE A 35 -8.73 -3.57 4.23
CA PHE A 35 -8.71 -2.89 2.93
C PHE A 35 -9.16 -3.81 1.78
N LEU A 36 -8.68 -5.05 1.74
CA LEU A 36 -9.08 -6.01 0.69
C LEU A 36 -10.55 -6.39 0.81
N GLU A 37 -11.07 -6.56 2.03
CA GLU A 37 -12.47 -6.91 2.26
C GLU A 37 -13.41 -5.78 1.83
N ASN A 38 -13.03 -4.51 2.05
CA ASN A 38 -13.90 -3.36 1.86
C ASN A 38 -13.74 -2.65 0.50
N TYR A 39 -12.57 -2.80 -0.15
CA TYR A 39 -12.20 -1.98 -1.30
C TYR A 39 -11.63 -2.76 -2.50
N SER A 40 -11.54 -4.10 -2.45
CA SER A 40 -11.06 -4.92 -3.57
C SER A 40 -11.77 -4.63 -4.91
N ASP A 41 -13.08 -4.38 -4.90
CA ASP A 41 -13.86 -4.07 -6.11
C ASP A 41 -13.62 -2.65 -6.66
N LYS A 42 -13.00 -1.75 -5.87
CA LYS A 42 -12.84 -0.33 -6.21
C LYS A 42 -11.44 0.02 -6.70
N PHE A 43 -10.46 -0.82 -6.40
CA PHE A 43 -9.11 -0.69 -6.90
C PHE A 43 -8.90 -1.79 -7.92
N ASP A 44 -8.98 -1.43 -9.20
CA ASP A 44 -8.68 -2.35 -10.29
C ASP A 44 -7.27 -2.92 -10.09
N GLU A 45 -7.13 -4.24 -10.22
CA GLU A 45 -5.87 -4.94 -10.02
C GLU A 45 -4.77 -4.32 -10.92
N ASP A 46 -5.13 -3.90 -12.12
CA ASP A 46 -4.22 -3.18 -13.03
C ASP A 46 -3.83 -1.79 -12.48
N SER A 47 -4.72 -1.08 -11.79
CA SER A 47 -4.39 0.21 -11.17
C SER A 47 -3.47 0.07 -9.97
N ILE A 48 -3.64 -1.00 -9.17
CA ILE A 48 -2.75 -1.32 -8.04
C ILE A 48 -1.34 -1.67 -8.55
N HIS A 49 -1.22 -2.41 -9.66
CA HIS A 49 0.07 -2.79 -10.24
C HIS A 49 0.77 -1.65 -11.01
N HIS A 50 0.03 -0.62 -11.43
CA HIS A 50 0.61 0.60 -12.01
C HIS A 50 1.19 1.53 -10.93
N GLU A 51 0.69 1.43 -9.70
CA GLU A 51 1.22 2.12 -8.54
C GLU A 51 2.32 1.31 -7.84
N THR A 52 3.22 1.97 -7.13
CA THR A 52 4.14 1.25 -6.23
C THR A 52 3.42 0.84 -4.94
N ALA A 53 3.98 -0.07 -4.14
CA ALA A 53 3.36 -0.48 -2.87
C ALA A 53 3.23 0.68 -1.83
N TYR A 54 3.97 1.78 -2.00
CA TYR A 54 3.93 2.90 -1.07
C TYR A 54 2.62 3.72 -1.12
N PRO A 55 2.15 4.21 -2.29
CA PRO A 55 0.83 4.83 -2.41
C PRO A 55 -0.30 3.96 -1.87
N ILE A 56 -0.23 2.64 -2.08
CA ILE A 56 -1.23 1.71 -1.55
C ILE A 56 -1.18 1.65 -0.02
N ALA A 57 0.00 1.59 0.59
CA ALA A 57 0.13 1.73 2.05
C ALA A 57 -0.47 3.05 2.57
N ALA A 58 -0.26 4.15 1.85
CA ALA A 58 -0.83 5.45 2.22
C ALA A 58 -2.37 5.45 2.11
N ILE A 59 -2.93 4.84 1.06
CA ILE A 59 -4.38 4.67 0.89
C ILE A 59 -4.96 3.79 2.00
N ILE A 60 -4.29 2.68 2.35
CA ILE A 60 -4.71 1.81 3.45
C ILE A 60 -4.73 2.59 4.77
N HIS A 61 -3.66 3.34 5.08
CA HIS A 61 -3.63 4.19 6.27
C HIS A 61 -4.79 5.19 6.29
N TYR A 62 -5.04 5.86 5.18
CA TYR A 62 -6.11 6.85 5.06
C TYR A 62 -7.51 6.25 5.26
N LEU A 63 -7.82 5.15 4.57
CA LEU A 63 -9.16 4.57 4.60
C LEU A 63 -9.42 3.75 5.86
N GLU A 64 -8.45 2.98 6.32
CA GLU A 64 -8.65 1.99 7.39
C GLU A 64 -8.24 2.53 8.76
N SER A 65 -7.16 3.33 8.83
CA SER A 65 -6.71 3.90 10.10
C SER A 65 -7.31 5.27 10.39
N LEU A 66 -7.36 6.17 9.41
CA LEU A 66 -7.95 7.51 9.60
C LEU A 66 -9.46 7.51 9.37
N GLN A 67 -10.00 6.48 8.70
CA GLN A 67 -11.44 6.32 8.40
C GLN A 67 -12.03 7.53 7.67
N LEU A 68 -11.26 8.08 6.73
CA LEU A 68 -11.64 9.27 5.98
C LEU A 68 -12.33 8.91 4.65
N PRO A 69 -13.10 9.84 4.06
CA PRO A 69 -13.89 9.57 2.86
C PRO A 69 -13.02 9.23 1.65
N LEU A 70 -13.39 8.15 0.92
CA LEU A 70 -12.70 7.73 -0.32
C LEU A 70 -12.62 8.85 -1.37
N SER A 71 -13.62 9.74 -1.43
CA SER A 71 -13.65 10.86 -2.37
C SER A 71 -12.52 11.88 -2.18
N GLU A 72 -11.89 11.88 -1.00
CA GLU A 72 -10.86 12.86 -0.62
C GLU A 72 -9.44 12.25 -0.61
N VAL A 73 -9.30 10.96 -0.93
CA VAL A 73 -8.00 10.25 -0.86
C VAL A 73 -6.94 10.89 -1.77
N GLY A 74 -7.33 11.31 -2.97
CA GLY A 74 -6.39 11.92 -3.93
C GLY A 74 -5.84 13.25 -3.43
N ASP A 75 -6.70 14.11 -2.88
CA ASP A 75 -6.32 15.39 -2.32
C ASP A 75 -5.41 15.19 -1.11
N TRP A 76 -5.76 14.27 -0.21
CA TRP A 76 -4.94 13.94 0.95
C TRP A 76 -3.55 13.41 0.57
N LEU A 77 -3.45 12.54 -0.42
CA LEU A 77 -2.16 12.03 -0.92
C LEU A 77 -1.27 13.16 -1.44
N LEU A 78 -1.84 14.14 -2.13
CA LEU A 78 -1.10 15.30 -2.64
C LEU A 78 -0.66 16.24 -1.51
N GLU A 79 -1.59 16.60 -0.62
CA GLU A 79 -1.34 17.52 0.49
C GLU A 79 -0.28 17.00 1.47
N ASN A 80 -0.24 15.67 1.66
CA ASN A 80 0.70 15.01 2.57
C ASN A 80 1.94 14.44 1.85
N SER A 81 2.11 14.75 0.56
CA SER A 81 3.26 14.30 -0.25
C SER A 81 3.41 12.76 -0.33
N HIS A 82 2.31 12.02 -0.25
CA HIS A 82 2.27 10.56 -0.41
C HIS A 82 2.09 10.11 -1.87
N ASN A 83 1.82 11.05 -2.78
CA ASN A 83 1.73 10.82 -4.22
C ASN A 83 3.09 10.50 -4.88
N THR A 84 4.20 10.68 -4.17
CA THR A 84 5.54 10.31 -4.62
C THR A 84 6.23 9.46 -3.55
N PRO A 85 6.64 8.22 -3.85
CA PRO A 85 7.33 7.39 -2.89
C PRO A 85 8.65 8.01 -2.42
N PRO A 86 8.96 7.96 -1.12
CA PRO A 86 10.31 8.20 -0.61
C PRO A 86 11.35 7.32 -1.31
N GLY A 87 12.58 7.83 -1.43
CA GLY A 87 13.64 7.13 -2.20
C GLY A 87 14.03 5.77 -1.61
N ASP A 88 14.00 5.66 -0.28
CA ASP A 88 14.18 4.42 0.48
C ASP A 88 13.01 3.45 0.30
N ALA A 89 11.76 3.92 0.28
CA ALA A 89 10.59 3.10 -0.04
C ALA A 89 10.71 2.53 -1.47
N LEU A 90 11.09 3.37 -2.44
CA LEU A 90 11.29 2.94 -3.82
C LEU A 90 12.42 1.92 -3.95
N TYR A 91 13.53 2.13 -3.24
CA TYR A 91 14.64 1.17 -3.21
C TYR A 91 14.20 -0.17 -2.62
N TYR A 92 13.52 -0.16 -1.47
CA TYR A 92 13.03 -1.37 -0.81
C TYR A 92 12.06 -2.13 -1.70
N PHE A 93 11.10 -1.45 -2.33
CA PHE A 93 10.16 -2.07 -3.26
C PHE A 93 10.90 -2.75 -4.40
N ARG A 94 11.88 -2.08 -5.02
CA ARG A 94 12.64 -2.67 -6.14
C ARG A 94 13.41 -3.92 -5.75
N THR A 95 14.06 -3.93 -4.59
CA THR A 95 14.83 -5.11 -4.17
C THR A 95 13.90 -6.26 -3.76
N HIS A 96 12.81 -6.00 -3.04
CA HIS A 96 11.97 -7.08 -2.51
C HIS A 96 10.92 -7.59 -3.49
N TYR A 97 10.46 -6.75 -4.41
CA TYR A 97 9.48 -7.15 -5.43
C TYR A 97 10.14 -7.90 -6.61
N PHE A 98 11.31 -7.47 -7.06
CA PHE A 98 11.96 -8.05 -8.26
C PHE A 98 13.04 -9.11 -7.97
N ASP A 99 13.64 -9.19 -6.77
CA ASP A 99 14.70 -10.21 -6.49
C ASP A 99 14.17 -11.65 -6.34
N CYS A 100 12.89 -11.93 -6.58
CA CYS A 100 12.35 -13.30 -6.60
C CYS A 100 12.59 -14.07 -7.92
N THR A 101 13.47 -13.61 -8.81
CA THR A 101 13.78 -14.30 -10.09
C THR A 101 15.26 -14.70 -10.22
N THR A 102 15.84 -15.35 -9.21
CA THR A 102 17.07 -16.15 -9.37
C THR A 102 16.91 -17.55 -8.82
#